data_AF-A0A0Q5ZYC6-F1
#
_entry.id   AF-A0A0Q5ZYC6-F1
#
_cell.length_a   1.000
_cell.length_b   1.000
_cell.length_c   1.000
_cell.angle_alpha   90.00
_cell.angle_beta   90.00
_cell.angle_gamma   90.00
#
_symmetry.space_group_name_H-M   'P 1'
#
loop_
_entity.id
_entity.type
_entity.pdbx_description
1 polymer ?
#
loop_
_entity_poly.entity_id
_entity_poly.type
_entity_poly.pdbx_seq_one_letter_code
_entity_poly.pdbx_strand_id
1 'polypeptide(L)'
;MKTLYQSKNGKIELKIVGYDEPNNGRSLHIAELYIQSKDYTSQYFENGWNRLNFNLDDFQFESADSKFIFIPAEGNSFLINTNTFAIIKFPFKAFSTFHFKKNEFLENSVKIYYSDETLELNLPIND
;
A
#
# COMPACT_ATOMS: atom_id res chain seq x y z
N MET A 1 0.33 -8.94 15.93
CA MET A 1 0.59 -8.09 14.75
C MET A 1 -0.17 -8.69 13.57
N LYS A 2 -0.98 -7.90 12.85
CA LYS A 2 -1.76 -8.42 11.71
C LYS A 2 -0.81 -8.64 10.52
N THR A 3 -0.70 -9.88 10.06
CA THR A 3 0.21 -10.27 8.96
C THR A 3 -0.52 -10.54 7.65
N LEU A 4 -1.85 -10.54 7.65
CA LEU A 4 -2.67 -10.73 6.46
C LEU A 4 -3.72 -9.62 6.38
N TYR A 5 -3.72 -8.93 5.27
CA TYR A 5 -4.78 -8.02 4.86
C TYR A 5 -5.46 -8.63 3.63
N GLN A 6 -6.78 -8.74 3.67
CA GLN A 6 -7.57 -9.32 2.60
C GLN A 6 -8.70 -8.36 2.27
N SER A 7 -8.98 -8.18 0.98
CA SER A 7 -10.11 -7.38 0.52
C SER A 7 -11.43 -8.05 0.89
N LYS A 8 -12.50 -7.27 1.09
CA LYS A 8 -13.83 -7.80 1.44
C LYS A 8 -14.34 -8.81 0.43
N ASN A 9 -13.99 -8.66 -0.84
CA ASN A 9 -14.36 -9.61 -1.91
C ASN A 9 -13.43 -10.84 -2.00
N GLY A 10 -12.41 -10.94 -1.15
CA GLY A 10 -11.45 -12.06 -1.09
C GLY A 10 -10.51 -12.16 -2.29
N LYS A 11 -10.53 -11.22 -3.23
CA LYS A 11 -9.73 -11.30 -4.46
C LYS A 11 -8.30 -10.82 -4.29
N ILE A 12 -8.00 -9.97 -3.32
CA ILE A 12 -6.67 -9.37 -3.14
C ILE A 12 -6.21 -9.60 -1.71
N GLU A 13 -4.98 -10.09 -1.57
CA GLU A 13 -4.34 -10.37 -0.29
C GLU A 13 -2.95 -9.72 -0.24
N LEU A 14 -2.66 -9.00 0.84
CA LEU A 14 -1.33 -8.53 1.19
C LEU A 14 -0.85 -9.28 2.42
N LYS A 15 0.22 -10.05 2.27
CA LYS A 15 0.82 -10.88 3.32
C LYS A 15 2.14 -10.28 3.75
N ILE A 16 2.32 -10.06 5.05
CA ILE A 16 3.59 -9.70 5.65
C ILE A 16 4.31 -11.01 5.98
N VAL A 17 5.41 -11.29 5.26
CA VAL A 17 6.13 -12.57 5.34
C VAL A 17 7.47 -12.48 6.07
N GLY A 18 7.94 -11.26 6.35
CA GLY A 18 9.20 -11.06 7.04
C GLY A 18 9.51 -9.61 7.32
N TYR A 19 10.74 -9.38 7.79
CA TYR A 19 11.29 -8.08 8.10
C TYR A 19 12.72 -8.01 7.59
N ASP A 20 13.14 -6.87 7.05
CA ASP A 20 14.54 -6.59 6.74
C ASP A 20 14.97 -5.18 7.18
N GLU A 21 16.27 -4.98 7.36
CA GLU A 21 16.87 -3.69 7.69
C GLU A 21 17.88 -3.26 6.62
N PRO A 22 17.43 -2.95 5.40
CA PRO A 22 18.33 -2.75 4.28
C PRO A 22 19.18 -1.47 4.36
N ASN A 23 18.75 -0.45 5.12
CA ASN A 23 19.37 0.88 5.13
C ASN A 23 19.58 1.44 6.55
N ASN A 24 20.64 1.01 7.25
CA ASN A 24 21.14 1.61 8.49
C ASN A 24 20.05 1.96 9.54
N GLY A 25 19.25 0.97 9.96
CA GLY A 25 18.37 1.10 11.13
C GLY A 25 16.89 1.37 10.85
N ARG A 26 16.41 1.16 9.61
CA ARG A 26 14.97 1.15 9.29
C ARG A 26 14.50 -0.30 9.16
N SER A 27 13.68 -0.77 10.09
CA SER A 27 13.02 -2.08 9.97
C SER A 27 11.82 -1.96 9.03
N LEU A 28 11.90 -2.62 7.88
CA LEU A 28 10.87 -2.66 6.85
C LEU A 28 10.18 -4.02 6.85
N HIS A 29 8.91 -4.02 6.48
CA HIS A 29 8.15 -5.26 6.29
C HIS A 29 8.36 -5.79 4.88
N ILE A 30 8.65 -7.08 4.75
CA ILE A 30 8.63 -7.78 3.46
C ILE A 30 7.21 -8.27 3.20
N ALA A 31 6.68 -7.95 2.03
CA ALA A 31 5.30 -8.28 1.67
C ALA A 31 5.17 -9.12 0.40
N GLU A 32 4.16 -9.97 0.36
CA GLU A 32 3.69 -10.65 -0.84
C GLU A 32 2.28 -10.15 -1.19
N LEU A 33 2.02 -9.91 -2.48
CA LEU A 33 0.74 -9.46 -3.00
C LEU A 33 0.14 -10.54 -3.88
N TYR A 34 -1.02 -11.06 -3.48
CA TYR A 34 -1.77 -12.03 -4.26
C TYR A 34 -3.03 -11.40 -4.83
N ILE A 35 -3.33 -11.69 -6.10
CA ILE A 35 -4.58 -11.33 -6.76
C ILE A 35 -5.17 -12.61 -7.35
N GLN A 36 -6.41 -12.93 -6.97
CA GLN A 36 -7.09 -14.18 -7.32
C GLN A 36 -6.22 -15.41 -7.05
N SER A 37 -5.60 -15.46 -5.86
CA SER A 37 -4.69 -16.53 -5.41
C SER A 37 -3.40 -16.71 -6.23
N LYS A 38 -3.08 -15.81 -7.15
CA LYS A 38 -1.80 -15.79 -7.87
C LYS A 38 -0.88 -14.73 -7.31
N ASP A 39 0.41 -15.01 -7.25
CA ASP A 39 1.43 -14.05 -6.82
C ASP A 39 1.66 -12.98 -7.90
N TYR A 40 1.48 -11.72 -7.51
CA TYR A 40 1.68 -10.52 -8.32
C TYR A 40 2.77 -9.60 -7.74
N THR A 41 3.51 -10.06 -6.74
CA THR A 41 4.49 -9.27 -5.99
C THR A 41 5.51 -8.63 -6.93
N SER A 42 6.18 -9.39 -7.78
CA SER A 42 7.20 -8.86 -8.70
C SER A 42 6.64 -7.98 -9.81
N GLN A 43 5.34 -8.09 -10.13
CA GLN A 43 4.69 -7.29 -11.16
C GLN A 43 4.29 -5.91 -10.62
N TYR A 44 3.89 -5.82 -9.35
CA TYR A 44 3.37 -4.60 -8.74
C TYR A 44 4.44 -3.83 -7.97
N PHE A 45 5.40 -4.54 -7.37
CA PHE A 45 6.58 -3.95 -6.75
C PHE A 45 7.74 -3.89 -7.74
N GLU A 46 8.20 -2.68 -8.04
CA GLU A 46 9.30 -2.45 -8.99
C GLU A 46 10.63 -3.03 -8.47
N ASN A 47 11.43 -3.61 -9.38
CA ASN A 47 12.78 -4.11 -9.11
C ASN A 47 12.87 -5.10 -7.93
N GLY A 48 11.78 -5.81 -7.62
CA GLY A 48 11.73 -6.74 -6.49
C GLY A 48 11.74 -6.05 -5.12
N TRP A 49 11.50 -4.74 -5.05
CA TRP A 49 11.49 -3.97 -3.80
C TRP A 49 10.13 -4.05 -3.10
N ASN A 50 9.77 -5.24 -2.64
CA ASN A 50 8.51 -5.55 -1.94
C ASN A 50 8.53 -5.17 -0.44
N ARG A 51 9.04 -3.98 -0.14
CA ARG A 51 9.14 -3.46 1.23
C ARG A 51 8.04 -2.47 1.53
N LEU A 52 7.50 -2.54 2.74
CA LEU A 52 6.53 -1.58 3.26
C LEU A 52 7.14 -0.85 4.46
N ASN A 53 6.94 0.47 4.51
CA ASN A 53 7.48 1.35 5.54
C ASN A 53 6.33 1.98 6.34
N PHE A 54 5.66 1.21 7.21
CA PHE A 54 4.49 1.68 7.93
C PHE A 54 4.32 1.07 9.33
N ASN A 55 3.58 1.77 10.19
CA ASN A 55 3.02 1.21 11.41
C ASN A 55 1.62 0.63 11.09
N LEU A 56 1.33 -0.59 11.58
CA LEU A 56 0.13 -1.34 11.20
C LEU A 56 -1.15 -0.85 11.88
N ASP A 57 -1.03 -0.06 12.95
CA ASP A 57 -2.15 0.24 13.84
C ASP A 57 -3.23 1.12 13.19
N ASP A 58 -2.84 1.99 12.26
CA ASP A 58 -3.74 2.96 11.60
C ASP A 58 -3.83 2.76 10.07
N PHE A 59 -3.57 1.55 9.59
CA PHE A 59 -3.60 1.24 8.16
C PHE A 59 -4.99 0.84 7.67
N GLN A 60 -5.52 1.59 6.70
CA GLN A 60 -6.76 1.25 6.00
C GLN A 60 -6.44 0.58 4.66
N PHE A 61 -6.51 -0.75 4.63
CA PHE A 61 -6.18 -1.53 3.43
C PHE A 61 -7.11 -1.26 2.24
N GLU A 62 -8.41 -1.10 2.50
CA GLU A 62 -9.45 -1.05 1.47
C GLU A 62 -10.39 0.14 1.69
N SER A 63 -10.82 0.78 0.59
CA SER A 63 -11.81 1.85 0.62
C SER A 63 -13.17 1.37 1.14
N ALA A 64 -13.99 2.29 1.64
CA ALA A 64 -15.30 1.95 2.20
C ALA A 64 -16.20 1.23 1.18
N ASP A 65 -16.19 1.72 -0.07
CA ASP A 65 -16.92 1.20 -1.23
C ASP A 65 -16.26 -0.03 -1.88
N SER A 66 -15.10 -0.48 -1.37
CA SER A 66 -14.35 -1.65 -1.87
C SER A 66 -13.85 -1.52 -3.32
N LYS A 67 -13.79 -0.30 -3.88
CA LYS A 67 -13.28 -0.04 -5.24
C LYS A 67 -11.75 0.04 -5.29
N PHE A 68 -11.10 0.39 -4.18
CA PHE A 68 -9.66 0.62 -4.14
C PHE A 68 -8.99 -0.05 -2.95
N ILE A 69 -7.77 -0.54 -3.20
CA ILE A 69 -6.84 -1.01 -2.16
C ILE A 69 -5.61 -0.12 -2.17
N PHE A 70 -5.14 0.28 -1.00
CA PHE A 70 -3.93 1.08 -0.86
C PHE A 70 -2.76 0.22 -0.37
N ILE A 71 -1.61 0.34 -1.05
CA ILE A 71 -0.37 -0.35 -0.70
C ILE A 71 0.70 0.71 -0.34
N PRO A 72 1.15 0.78 0.93
CA PRO A 72 2.17 1.70 1.41
C PRO A 72 3.58 1.18 1.09
N ALA A 73 3.87 0.94 -0.18
CA ALA A 73 5.21 0.54 -0.61
C ALA A 73 6.24 1.61 -0.23
N GLU A 74 7.41 1.19 0.27
CA GLU A 74 8.49 2.10 0.66
C GLU A 74 9.03 2.90 -0.52
N GLY A 75 8.99 2.29 -1.72
CA GLY A 75 9.19 3.01 -2.98
C GLY A 75 7.98 3.87 -3.35
N ASN A 76 7.45 3.67 -4.55
CA ASN A 76 6.20 4.30 -4.95
C ASN A 76 5.03 3.58 -4.27
N SER A 77 4.40 4.19 -3.26
CA SER A 77 3.08 3.75 -2.82
C SER A 77 2.10 3.73 -3.99
N PHE A 78 1.06 2.90 -3.94
CA PHE A 78 0.10 2.78 -5.04
C PHE A 78 -1.28 2.35 -4.59
N LEU A 79 -2.29 2.67 -5.42
CA LEU A 79 -3.63 2.10 -5.34
C LEU A 79 -3.78 0.97 -6.35
N ILE A 80 -4.63 0.00 -6.02
CA ILE A 80 -5.13 -1.03 -6.93
C ILE A 80 -6.64 -0.84 -7.08
N ASN A 81 -7.13 -0.68 -8.32
CA ASN A 81 -8.56 -0.77 -8.60
C ASN A 81 -9.01 -2.23 -8.48
N THR A 82 -9.99 -2.54 -7.64
CA THR A 82 -10.37 -3.93 -7.34
C THR A 82 -11.14 -4.63 -8.46
N ASN A 83 -11.66 -3.88 -9.43
CA ASN A 83 -12.38 -4.40 -10.59
C ASN A 83 -11.44 -4.68 -11.77
N THR A 84 -10.51 -3.77 -12.06
CA THR A 84 -9.62 -3.85 -13.22
C THR A 84 -8.21 -4.33 -12.89
N PHE A 85 -7.84 -4.34 -11.61
CA PHE A 85 -6.49 -4.56 -11.10
C PHE A 85 -5.45 -3.55 -11.59
N ALA A 86 -5.86 -2.47 -12.25
CA ALA A 86 -4.97 -1.39 -12.65
C ALA A 86 -4.38 -0.69 -11.42
N ILE A 87 -3.11 -0.26 -11.55
CA ILE A 87 -2.42 0.46 -10.49
C ILE A 87 -2.35 1.96 -10.75
N ILE A 88 -2.47 2.74 -9.69
CA ILE A 88 -2.27 4.19 -9.71
C ILE A 88 -1.12 4.47 -8.73
N LYS A 89 0.05 4.84 -9.26
CA LYS A 89 1.24 5.10 -8.45
C LYS A 89 1.20 6.51 -7.90
N PHE A 90 1.62 6.65 -6.65
CA PHE A 90 1.93 7.95 -6.07
C PHE A 90 3.33 8.39 -6.50
N PRO A 91 3.61 9.71 -6.52
CA PRO A 91 4.95 10.21 -6.77
C PRO A 91 5.95 9.64 -5.77
N PHE A 92 7.12 9.24 -6.27
CA PHE A 92 8.22 8.77 -5.42
C PHE A 92 8.64 9.85 -4.43
N LYS A 93 8.86 9.47 -3.17
CA LYS A 93 9.42 10.35 -2.14
C LYS A 93 10.70 9.72 -1.60
N ALA A 94 11.84 10.26 -2.03
CA ALA A 94 13.17 9.70 -1.78
C ALA A 94 13.67 9.82 -0.33
N PHE A 95 12.91 10.42 0.57
CA PHE A 95 13.43 10.82 1.87
C PHE A 95 13.18 9.75 2.94
N SER A 96 14.28 9.35 3.59
CA SER A 96 14.34 8.39 4.68
C SER A 96 13.64 8.83 5.97
N THR A 97 13.06 10.03 6.00
CA THR A 97 12.29 10.58 7.13
C THR A 97 10.78 10.47 6.96
N PHE A 98 10.28 10.08 5.79
CA PHE A 98 8.84 9.91 5.52
C PHE A 98 8.43 8.53 6.00
N HIS A 99 7.99 8.45 7.25
CA HIS A 99 7.34 7.27 7.79
C HIS A 99 5.85 7.41 7.54
N PHE A 100 5.27 6.44 6.83
CA PHE A 100 3.83 6.35 6.73
C PHE A 100 3.26 6.18 8.13
N LYS A 101 2.32 7.05 8.49
CA LYS A 101 1.56 6.94 9.74
C LYS A 101 0.23 6.23 9.49
N LYS A 102 -0.54 6.72 8.52
CA LYS A 102 -1.87 6.22 8.20
C LYS A 102 -2.33 6.67 6.82
N ASN A 103 -3.39 6.05 6.34
CA ASN A 103 -4.18 6.54 5.22
C ASN A 103 -5.65 6.63 5.60
N GLU A 104 -6.36 7.51 4.90
CA GLU A 104 -7.80 7.73 5.06
C GLU A 104 -8.44 7.82 3.68
N PHE A 105 -9.35 6.90 3.39
CA PHE A 105 -10.20 7.00 2.21
C PHE A 105 -11.35 7.95 2.49
N LEU A 106 -11.37 9.07 1.76
CA LEU A 106 -12.49 10.00 1.69
C LEU A 106 -13.40 9.63 0.51
N GLU A 107 -14.52 10.32 0.36
CA GLU A 107 -15.52 10.03 -0.67
C GLU A 107 -14.92 9.97 -2.08
N ASN A 108 -14.06 10.94 -2.43
CA ASN A 108 -13.48 11.08 -3.77
C ASN A 108 -11.95 11.16 -3.78
N SER A 109 -11.30 10.92 -2.65
CA SER A 109 -9.86 11.04 -2.53
C SER A 109 -9.30 10.07 -1.49
N VAL A 110 -7.99 9.86 -1.52
CA VAL A 110 -7.27 9.21 -0.43
C VAL A 110 -6.26 10.20 0.13
N LYS A 111 -6.27 10.37 1.45
CA LYS A 111 -5.27 11.11 2.19
C LYS A 111 -4.25 10.15 2.79
N ILE A 112 -2.98 10.46 2.61
CA ILE A 112 -1.85 9.74 3.18
C ILE A 112 -1.12 10.68 4.12
N TYR A 113 -0.94 10.23 5.36
CA TYR A 113 -0.28 10.98 6.41
C TYR A 113 1.10 10.41 6.64
N TYR A 114 2.12 11.24 6.42
CA TYR A 114 3.50 10.94 6.78
C TYR A 114 3.89 11.67 8.07
N SER A 115 5.13 11.49 8.52
CA SER A 115 5.68 12.15 9.70
C SER A 115 5.59 13.67 9.64
N ASP A 116 5.82 14.23 8.45
CA ASP A 116 6.11 15.63 8.16
C ASP A 116 5.22 16.24 7.07
N GLU A 117 4.49 15.44 6.29
CA GLU A 117 3.54 15.93 5.28
C GLU A 117 2.23 15.14 5.23
N THR A 118 1.25 15.69 4.52
CA THR A 118 0.04 14.99 4.11
C THR A 118 -0.11 15.11 2.60
N LEU A 119 -0.35 13.99 1.93
CA LEU A 119 -0.65 13.93 0.50
C LEU A 119 -2.13 13.60 0.32
N GLU A 120 -2.78 14.24 -0.63
CA GLU A 120 -4.14 13.91 -1.04
C GLU A 120 -4.16 13.63 -2.54
N LEU A 121 -4.75 12.51 -2.92
CA LEU A 121 -4.93 12.13 -4.32
C LEU A 121 -6.42 11.92 -4.59
N ASN A 122 -6.94 12.59 -5.62
CA ASN A 122 -8.29 12.34 -6.10
C ASN A 122 -8.36 10.94 -6.73
N LEU A 123 -9.33 10.16 -6.29
CA LEU A 123 -9.61 8.85 -6.87
C LEU A 123 -10.28 9.06 -8.22
N PRO A 124 -9.94 8.26 -9.25
CA PRO A 124 -10.61 8.36 -10.52
C PRO A 124 -12.09 8.01 -10.35
N ILE A 125 -12.95 8.92 -10.84
CA ILE A 125 -14.39 8.73 -10.94
C ILE A 125 -14.63 7.81 -12.14
N ASN A 126 -14.34 6.52 -12.02
CA ASN A 126 -14.72 5.56 -13.06
C ASN A 126 -15.45 4.39 -12.41
N ASP A 127 -16.66 4.16 -12.90
CA ASP A 127 -17.61 3.12 -12.51
C ASP A 127 -17.16 1.70 -12.90
#